data_AF-A0A0F9M1M0-F1
#
_entry.id   AF-A0A0F9M1M0-F1
#
_cell.length_a   1.000
_cell.length_b   1.000
_cell.length_c   1.000
_cell.angle_alpha   90.00
_cell.angle_beta   90.00
_cell.angle_gamma   90.00
#
_symmetry.space_group_name_H-M   'P 1'
#
loop_
_entity.id
_entity.type
_entity.pdbx_description
1 polymer ?
#
loop_
_entity_poly.entity_id
_entity_poly.type
_entity_poly.pdbx_seq_one_letter_code
_entity_poly.pdbx_strand_id
1 'polypeptide(L)'
;KKMQARLLEYHALVEKLRSECNNRSELSGEQGDWPGVSPHHILGRVSNGLDNPFNIIFLTDLEHKDIHSHNTRERKLALLEYIRPIRAKQGYLSIDK
;
A
#
# COMPACT_ATOMS: atom_id res chain seq x y z
N LYS A 1 -21.86 10.96 5.73
CA LYS A 1 -22.31 9.56 5.46
C LYS A 1 -21.41 8.84 4.45
N LYS A 2 -21.27 9.29 3.19
CA LYS A 2 -20.39 8.61 2.19
C LYS A 2 -18.91 8.54 2.59
N MET A 3 -18.35 9.61 3.16
CA MET A 3 -16.93 9.64 3.57
C MET A 3 -16.62 8.68 4.73
N GLN A 4 -17.55 8.51 5.67
CA GLN A 4 -17.37 7.65 6.84
C GLN A 4 -17.38 6.16 6.47
N ALA A 5 -18.28 5.76 5.55
CA ALA A 5 -18.29 4.40 5.00
C ALA A 5 -16.99 4.08 4.24
N ARG A 6 -16.51 5.03 3.41
CA ARG A 6 -15.26 4.89 2.67
C ARG A 6 -14.03 4.75 3.58
N LEU A 7 -14.03 5.44 4.72
CA LEU A 7 -12.96 5.30 5.72
C LEU A 7 -12.99 3.93 6.40
N LEU A 8 -14.18 3.39 6.71
CA LEU A 8 -14.31 2.05 7.28
C LEU A 8 -13.80 0.97 6.32
N GLU A 9 -14.19 1.04 5.05
CA GLU A 9 -13.69 0.14 4.00
C GLU A 9 -12.16 0.24 3.84
N TYR A 10 -11.63 1.46 3.89
CA TYR A 10 -10.18 1.69 3.88
C TYR A 10 -9.48 1.05 5.08
N HIS A 11 -9.98 1.23 6.30
CA HIS A 11 -9.38 0.63 7.49
C HIS A 11 -9.39 -0.90 7.44
N ALA A 12 -10.52 -1.50 7.03
CA ALA A 12 -10.63 -2.94 6.86
C ALA A 12 -9.66 -3.48 5.79
N LEU A 13 -9.50 -2.75 4.68
CA LEU A 13 -8.52 -3.10 3.64
C LEU A 13 -7.09 -3.04 4.17
N VAL A 14 -6.72 -1.97 4.87
CA VAL A 14 -5.38 -1.79 5.45
C VAL A 14 -5.08 -2.89 6.47
N GLU A 15 -6.01 -3.22 7.36
CA GLU A 15 -5.83 -4.32 8.32
C GLU A 15 -5.65 -5.66 7.63
N LYS A 16 -6.46 -5.95 6.60
CA LYS A 16 -6.34 -7.17 5.81
C LYS A 16 -4.98 -7.28 5.13
N LEU A 17 -4.58 -6.24 4.39
CA LEU A 17 -3.30 -6.22 3.67
C LEU A 17 -2.10 -6.34 4.63
N ARG A 18 -2.16 -5.67 5.80
CA ARG A 18 -1.15 -5.79 6.86
C ARG A 18 -1.03 -7.24 7.35
N SER A 19 -2.16 -7.92 7.54
CA SER A 19 -2.16 -9.33 7.95
C SER A 19 -1.58 -10.22 6.86
N GLU A 20 -1.91 -9.97 5.59
CA GLU A 20 -1.42 -10.77 4.46
C GLU A 20 0.09 -10.60 4.20
N CYS A 21 0.68 -9.46 4.58
CA CYS A 21 2.13 -9.26 4.60
C CYS A 21 2.79 -9.64 5.95
N ASN A 22 2.06 -10.28 6.87
CA ASN A 22 2.53 -10.66 8.20
C ASN A 22 3.12 -9.50 9.02
N ASN A 23 2.59 -8.28 8.83
CA ASN A 23 3.11 -7.05 9.42
C ASN A 23 4.61 -6.81 9.12
N ARG A 24 5.05 -7.19 7.91
CA ARG A 24 6.41 -6.97 7.39
C ARG A 24 6.36 -6.08 6.16
N SER A 25 7.49 -5.46 5.85
CA SER A 25 7.63 -4.63 4.67
C SER A 25 7.44 -5.48 3.43
N GLU A 26 6.66 -4.97 2.51
CA GLU A 26 6.48 -5.60 1.22
C GLU A 26 7.65 -5.30 0.27
N LEU A 27 8.56 -4.37 0.62
CA LEU A 27 9.78 -4.12 -0.16
C LEU A 27 10.97 -4.94 0.35
N SER A 28 11.36 -4.77 1.61
CA SER A 28 12.54 -5.45 2.19
C SER A 28 12.20 -6.78 2.84
N GLY A 29 10.94 -7.03 3.17
CA GLY A 29 10.56 -8.13 4.04
C GLY A 29 10.92 -7.90 5.51
N GLU A 30 11.43 -6.73 5.91
CA GLU A 30 11.78 -6.46 7.31
C GLU A 30 10.55 -6.23 8.19
N GLN A 31 10.68 -6.58 9.47
CA GLN A 31 9.69 -6.17 10.47
C GLN A 31 10.03 -4.74 10.89
N GLY A 32 9.10 -3.80 10.71
CA GLY A 32 9.32 -2.41 11.13
C GLY A 32 9.33 -2.27 12.66
N ASP A 33 9.88 -1.15 13.14
CA ASP A 33 9.79 -0.76 14.54
C ASP A 33 8.33 -0.56 14.94
N TRP A 34 7.99 -0.82 16.20
CA TRP A 34 6.61 -0.71 16.70
C TRP A 34 5.97 0.63 16.26
N PRO A 35 4.79 0.62 15.60
CA PRO A 35 3.80 -0.48 15.51
C PRO A 35 4.00 -1.51 14.39
N GLY A 36 5.13 -1.47 13.67
CA GLY A 36 5.47 -2.38 12.57
C GLY A 36 5.57 -1.62 11.26
N VAL A 37 4.78 -2.04 10.27
CA VAL A 37 4.76 -1.39 8.95
C VAL A 37 3.60 -0.41 8.78
N SER A 38 3.76 0.56 7.89
CA SER A 38 2.77 1.60 7.59
C SER A 38 2.32 1.52 6.13
N PRO A 39 1.02 1.72 5.83
CA PRO A 39 0.55 1.78 4.46
C PRO A 39 1.01 3.07 3.78
N HIS A 40 1.61 2.93 2.61
CA HIS A 40 1.97 4.02 1.71
C HIS A 40 1.12 3.97 0.43
N HIS A 41 0.58 5.13 0.02
CA HIS A 41 -0.18 5.28 -1.22
C HIS A 41 0.72 5.75 -2.36
N ILE A 42 1.08 4.86 -3.28
CA ILE A 42 2.10 5.09 -4.32
C ILE A 42 1.75 6.28 -5.23
N LEU A 43 0.49 6.37 -5.66
CA LEU A 43 -0.06 7.47 -6.47
C LEU A 43 -0.74 8.57 -5.61
N GLY A 44 -0.62 8.49 -4.29
CA GLY A 44 -1.36 9.34 -3.35
C GLY A 44 -2.81 8.88 -3.12
N ARG A 45 -3.54 9.65 -2.30
CA ARG A 45 -4.89 9.31 -1.79
C ARG A 45 -6.04 9.84 -2.63
N VAL A 46 -5.75 10.43 -3.79
CA VAL A 46 -6.74 11.10 -4.64
C VAL A 46 -7.62 10.10 -5.40
N SER A 47 -8.85 10.51 -5.75
CA SER A 47 -9.83 9.68 -6.49
C SER A 47 -10.01 8.30 -5.86
N ASN A 48 -10.21 7.22 -6.64
CA ASN A 48 -10.34 5.82 -6.17
C ASN A 48 -9.01 5.22 -5.67
N GLY A 49 -7.97 6.03 -5.46
CA GLY A 49 -6.65 5.54 -5.03
C GLY A 49 -6.56 5.19 -3.55
N LEU A 50 -7.47 5.71 -2.70
CA LEU A 50 -7.42 5.48 -1.25
C LEU A 50 -7.61 4.00 -0.88
N ASP A 51 -8.56 3.36 -1.54
CA ASP A 51 -9.08 2.01 -1.30
C ASP A 51 -8.69 1.02 -2.41
N ASN A 52 -7.78 1.42 -3.29
CA ASN A 52 -7.22 0.53 -4.30
C ASN A 52 -6.05 -0.29 -3.70
N PRO A 53 -6.15 -1.62 -3.58
CA PRO A 53 -5.09 -2.46 -3.02
C PRO A 53 -3.78 -2.38 -3.82
N PHE A 54 -3.84 -2.13 -5.13
CA PHE A 54 -2.67 -1.98 -6.00
C PHE A 54 -1.96 -0.63 -5.83
N ASN A 55 -2.58 0.33 -5.14
CA ASN A 55 -1.98 1.61 -4.81
C ASN A 55 -1.38 1.63 -3.41
N ILE A 56 -1.53 0.56 -2.63
CA ILE A 56 -1.08 0.50 -1.24
C ILE A 56 0.11 -0.45 -1.16
N ILE A 57 1.17 -0.03 -0.49
CA ILE A 57 2.33 -0.87 -0.14
C ILE A 57 2.67 -0.67 1.34
N PHE A 58 2.96 -1.74 2.07
CA PHE A 58 3.38 -1.68 3.47
C PHE A 58 4.89 -1.58 3.59
N LEU A 59 5.34 -0.63 4.40
CA LEU A 59 6.75 -0.22 4.49
C LEU A 59 7.17 0.00 5.93
N THR A 60 8.46 -0.14 6.21
CA THR A 60 9.06 0.40 7.43
C THR A 60 9.10 1.93 7.37
N ASP A 61 9.28 2.58 8.53
CA ASP A 61 9.40 4.04 8.59
C ASP A 61 10.59 4.58 7.79
N LEU A 62 11.69 3.82 7.71
CA LEU A 62 12.87 4.18 6.93
C LEU A 62 12.58 4.15 5.43
N GLU A 63 11.97 3.07 4.94
CA GLU A 63 11.56 2.95 3.54
C GLU A 63 10.52 4.01 3.17
N HIS A 64 9.60 4.32 4.10
CA HIS A 64 8.59 5.34 3.86
C HIS A 64 9.23 6.72 3.68
N LYS A 65 10.24 7.06 4.50
CA LYS A 65 11.04 8.29 4.34
C LYS A 65 11.80 8.30 3.02
N ASP A 66 12.44 7.18 2.64
CA ASP A 66 13.21 7.05 1.40
C ASP A 66 12.33 7.27 0.16
N ILE A 67 11.15 6.65 0.11
CA ILE A 67 10.20 6.84 -1.00
C ILE A 67 9.75 8.30 -1.08
N HIS A 68 9.51 8.95 0.05
CA HIS A 68 9.16 10.37 0.07
C HIS A 68 10.29 11.28 -0.42
N SER A 69 11.56 10.97 -0.12
CA SER A 69 12.70 11.72 -0.67
C SER A 69 12.94 11.45 -2.16
N HIS A 70 12.53 10.29 -2.68
CA HIS A 70 12.75 9.86 -4.06
C HIS A 70 11.43 9.70 -4.85
N ASN A 71 10.50 10.64 -4.66
CA ASN A 71 9.12 10.56 -5.16
C ASN A 71 8.96 10.90 -6.65
N THR A 72 9.72 10.24 -7.53
CA THR A 72 9.66 10.45 -8.99
C THR A 72 8.55 9.62 -9.65
N ARG A 73 8.17 9.99 -10.87
CA ARG A 73 7.18 9.23 -11.66
C ARG A 73 7.68 7.82 -11.95
N GLU A 74 8.94 7.68 -12.32
CA GLU A 74 9.58 6.40 -12.64
C GLU A 74 9.56 5.48 -11.42
N ARG A 75 9.88 6.02 -10.23
CA ARG A 75 9.85 5.24 -8.98
C ARG A 75 8.44 4.77 -8.64
N LYS A 76 7.43 5.62 -8.82
CA LYS A 76 6.01 5.22 -8.63
C LYS A 76 5.61 4.10 -9.57
N LEU A 77 5.96 4.20 -10.86
CA LEU A 77 5.66 3.15 -11.84
C LEU A 77 6.33 1.82 -11.47
N ALA A 78 7.61 1.86 -11.08
CA ALA A 78 8.33 0.67 -10.62
C ALA A 78 7.67 0.03 -9.38
N LEU A 79 7.22 0.84 -8.41
CA LEU A 79 6.50 0.34 -7.23
C LEU A 79 5.14 -0.28 -7.59
N LEU A 80 4.40 0.31 -8.54
CA LEU A 80 3.13 -0.24 -9.02
C LEU A 80 3.33 -1.58 -9.74
N GLU A 81 4.36 -1.69 -10.58
CA GLU A 81 4.73 -2.95 -11.24
C GLU A 81 5.17 -4.01 -10.24
N TYR A 82 5.90 -3.60 -9.20
CA TYR A 82 6.35 -4.48 -8.13
C TYR A 82 5.19 -5.05 -7.29
N ILE A 83 4.23 -4.20 -6.89
CA ILE A 83 3.13 -4.61 -5.99
C ILE A 83 2.06 -5.43 -6.71
N ARG A 84 1.90 -5.25 -8.04
CA ARG A 84 0.89 -5.94 -8.85
C ARG A 84 0.90 -7.47 -8.71
N PRO A 85 2.02 -8.19 -8.89
CA PRO A 85 2.04 -9.65 -8.71
C PRO A 85 1.78 -10.09 -7.26
N ILE A 86 2.11 -9.26 -6.26
CA ILE A 86 1.83 -9.56 -4.84
C ILE A 86 0.32 -9.55 -4.61
N ARG A 87 -0.35 -8.47 -5.03
CA ARG A 87 -1.82 -8.31 -4.91
C ARG A 87 -2.57 -9.38 -5.70
N ALA A 88 -2.10 -9.73 -6.88
CA ALA A 88 -2.69 -10.81 -7.67
C ALA A 88 -2.64 -12.16 -6.94
N LYS A 89 -1.52 -12.49 -6.28
CA LYS A 89 -1.39 -13.72 -5.47
C LYS A 89 -2.28 -13.72 -4.22
N GLN A 90 -2.57 -12.54 -3.66
CA GLN A 90 -3.52 -12.34 -2.56
C GLN A 90 -4.99 -12.39 -3.02
N GLY A 91 -5.25 -12.55 -4.33
CA GLY A 91 -6.59 -12.69 -4.89
C GLY A 91 -7.29 -11.37 -5.23
N TYR A 92 -6.56 -10.25 -5.24
CA TYR A 92 -7.11 -8.98 -5.72
C TYR A 92 -7.09 -8.92 -7.24
N LEU A 93 -8.19 -8.45 -7.82
CA LEU A 93 -8.31 -8.24 -9.25
C LEU A 93 -7.92 -6.79 -9.58
N SER A 94 -6.98 -6.62 -10.51
CA SER A 94 -6.65 -5.29 -11.05
C SER A 94 -7.93 -4.72 -11.66
N ILE A 95 -8.45 -3.65 -11.07
CA ILE A 95 -9.54 -2.89 -11.65
C ILE A 95 -8.89 -1.95 -12.67
N ASP A 96 -8.31 -2.51 -13.73
CA ASP A 96 -7.97 -1.74 -14.92
C ASP A 96 -9.32 -1.29 -15.51
N LYS A 97 -9.71 -0.05 -15.21
CA LYS A 97 -10.80 0.66 -15.86
C LYS A 97 -10.25 1.88 -16.56
#